data_AF-A0A3D4IRT5-F1
#
_entry.id   AF-A0A3D4IRT5-F1
#
_cell.length_a   1.000
_cell.length_b   1.000
_cell.length_c   1.000
_cell.angle_alpha   90.00
_cell.angle_beta   90.00
_cell.angle_gamma   90.00
#
_symmetry.space_group_name_H-M   'P 1'
#
loop_
_entity.id
_entity.type
_entity.pdbx_description
1 polymer ?
#
loop_
_entity_poly.entity_id
_entity_poly.type
_entity_poly.pdbx_seq_one_letter_code
_entity_poly.pdbx_strand_id
1 'polypeptide(L)' 'METIKLTIPNMKSSHCQMTVTNVVKLVGGNIKSIGPAEVEIELINGSMKKEIINAIEKAGYVVVND' A
#
# COMPACT_ATOMS: atom_id res chain seq x y z
N MET A 1 -15.69 -0.53 -6.62
CA MET A 1 -14.33 -0.99 -6.31
C MET A 1 -13.39 -0.13 -7.14
N GLU A 2 -12.48 0.56 -6.46
CA GLU A 2 -11.51 1.48 -7.08
C GLU A 2 -10.12 0.84 -6.93
N THR A 3 -9.25 1.00 -7.92
CA THR A 3 -7.85 0.55 -7.79
C THR A 3 -6.95 1.77 -7.77
N ILE A 4 -6.10 1.85 -6.75
CA ILE A 4 -5.10 2.90 -6.64
C ILE A 4 -3.71 2.30 -6.83
N LYS A 5 -2.82 3.07 -7.46
CA LYS A 5 -1.40 2.76 -7.54
C LYS A 5 -0.66 3.72 -6.61
N LEU A 6 0.23 3.20 -5.78
CA LEU A 6 1.05 3.97 -4.86
C LEU A 6 2.53 3.71 -5.11
N THR A 7 3.33 4.77 -5.09
CA THR A 7 4.79 4.69 -5.15
C THR A 7 5.35 4.68 -3.72
N ILE A 8 6.17 3.69 -3.40
CA ILE A 8 6.76 3.48 -2.07
C ILE A 8 8.28 3.33 -2.19
N PRO A 9 9.06 4.42 -2.35
CA PRO A 9 10.45 4.36 -2.81
C PRO A 9 11.36 3.45 -1.96
N ASN A 10 11.12 3.34 -0.65
CA ASN A 10 11.92 2.54 0.27
C ASN A 10 11.46 1.07 0.40
N MET A 11 10.43 0.63 -0.34
CA MET A 11 9.96 -0.76 -0.37
C MET A 11 10.68 -1.55 -1.49
N LYS A 12 11.92 -1.99 -1.24
CA LYS A 12 12.74 -2.67 -2.27
C LYS A 12 12.85 -4.19 -2.13
N SER A 13 12.86 -4.71 -0.90
CA SER A 13 13.03 -6.15 -0.65
C SER A 13 11.70 -6.90 -0.54
N SER A 14 11.74 -8.23 -0.71
CA SER A 14 10.57 -9.09 -0.49
C SER A 14 10.04 -8.98 0.95
N HIS A 15 10.91 -8.77 1.94
CA HIS A 15 10.48 -8.53 3.32
C HIS A 15 9.68 -7.23 3.44
N CYS A 16 10.14 -6.13 2.82
CA CYS A 16 9.40 -4.87 2.82
C CYS A 16 8.05 -5.01 2.10
N GLN A 17 8.01 -5.71 0.97
CA GLN A 17 6.77 -5.97 0.22
C GLN A 17 5.77 -6.78 1.07
N MET A 18 6.25 -7.77 1.82
CA MET A 18 5.41 -8.56 2.73
C MET A 18 4.86 -7.70 3.87
N THR A 19 5.67 -6.83 4.46
CA THR A 19 5.21 -5.90 5.51
C THR A 19 4.11 -4.98 4.98
N VAL A 20 4.33 -4.33 3.83
CA VAL A 20 3.31 -3.46 3.20
C VAL A 20 2.04 -4.23 2.87
N THR A 21 2.17 -5.45 2.32
CA THR A 21 1.02 -6.33 2.03
C THR A 21 0.19 -6.60 3.30
N ASN A 22 0.84 -6.93 4.41
CA ASN A 22 0.15 -7.23 5.66
C ASN A 22 -0.56 -5.99 6.22
N VAL A 23 0.12 -4.84 6.19
CA VAL A 23 -0.44 -3.56 6.63
C VAL A 23 -1.69 -3.21 5.82
N VAL A 24 -1.63 -3.31 4.50
CA VAL A 24 -2.77 -3.01 3.60
C VAL A 24 -3.95 -3.94 3.88
N LYS A 25 -3.71 -5.24 4.07
CA LYS A 25 -4.77 -6.21 4.37
C LYS A 25 -5.43 -5.97 5.73
N LEU A 26 -4.66 -5.55 6.74
CA LEU A 26 -5.18 -5.26 8.08
C LEU A 26 -6.17 -4.09 8.09
N VAL A 27 -6.01 -3.12 7.19
CA VAL A 27 -6.95 -2.00 7.02
C VAL A 27 -8.05 -2.28 5.99
N GLY A 28 -8.11 -3.51 5.44
CA GLY A 28 -9.17 -3.94 4.52
C GLY A 28 -8.89 -3.66 3.04
N GLY A 29 -7.67 -3.27 2.67
CA GLY A 29 -7.27 -3.18 1.26
C GLY A 29 -6.88 -4.53 0.67
N ASN A 30 -7.13 -4.73 -0.63
CA ASN A 30 -6.70 -5.92 -1.35
C ASN A 30 -5.52 -5.60 -2.26
N ILE A 31 -4.40 -6.33 -2.12
CA ILE A 31 -3.26 -6.19 -3.03
C ILE A 31 -3.59 -6.83 -4.38
N LYS A 32 -3.57 -6.04 -5.46
CA LYS A 32 -3.62 -6.53 -6.84
C LYS A 32 -2.24 -6.90 -7.37
N SER A 33 -1.27 -6.02 -7.14
CA SER A 33 0.12 -6.25 -7.52
C SER A 33 1.05 -5.53 -6.54
N ILE A 34 2.24 -6.08 -6.32
CA ILE A 34 3.26 -5.47 -5.48
C ILE A 34 4.63 -5.78 -6.06
N GLY A 35 5.49 -4.77 -6.14
CA GLY A 35 6.84 -4.88 -6.68
C GLY A 35 7.78 -3.87 -6.03
N PRO A 36 9.06 -3.83 -6.42
CA PRO A 36 9.98 -2.85 -5.87
C PRO A 36 9.48 -1.42 -6.09
N ALA A 37 9.24 -0.72 -4.99
CA ALA A 37 8.76 0.65 -4.91
C ALA A 37 7.36 0.95 -5.47
N GLU A 38 6.56 -0.05 -5.81
CA GLU A 38 5.19 0.17 -6.29
C GLU A 38 4.22 -0.88 -5.73
N VAL A 39 2.99 -0.45 -5.48
CA VAL A 39 1.90 -1.33 -5.08
C VAL A 39 0.59 -0.87 -5.71
N GLU A 40 -0.21 -1.83 -6.19
CA GLU A 40 -1.58 -1.59 -6.63
C GLU A 40 -2.54 -2.22 -5.64
N ILE A 41 -3.50 -1.41 -5.19
CA ILE A 41 -4.41 -1.76 -4.11
C ILE A 41 -5.84 -1.54 -4.61
N GLU A 42 -6.64 -2.58 -4.52
CA GLU A 42 -8.09 -2.50 -4.69
C GLU A 42 -8.74 -2.07 -3.37
N LEU A 43 -9.45 -0.96 -3.45
CA LEU A 43 -10.20 -0.36 -2.37
C LEU A 43 -11.62 -0.92 -2.34
N ILE A 44 -12.05 -1.33 -1.15
CA ILE A 44 -13.43 -1.72 -0.89
C ILE A 44 -14.36 -0.49 -1.02
N ASN A 45 -13.89 0.69 -0.58
CA ASN A 45 -14.53 1.99 -0.77
C ASN A 45 -13.50 3.13 -0.83
N GLY A 46 -13.85 4.28 -1.42
CA GLY A 46 -12.92 5.39 -1.64
C GLY A 46 -12.40 6.06 -0.36
N SER A 47 -13.14 5.96 0.76
CA SER A 47 -12.72 6.48 2.07
C SER A 47 -11.48 5.80 2.63
N MET A 48 -11.21 4.56 2.21
CA MET A 48 -10.10 3.74 2.71
C MET A 48 -8.72 4.20 2.20
N LYS A 49 -8.66 4.99 1.10
CA LYS A 49 -7.37 5.45 0.52
C LYS A 49 -6.48 6.11 1.56
N LYS A 50 -7.05 7.04 2.35
CA LYS A 50 -6.30 7.78 3.38
C LYS A 50 -5.85 6.86 4.52
N GLU A 51 -6.68 5.90 4.91
CA GLU A 51 -6.36 4.94 5.98
C GLU A 51 -5.21 4.01 5.58
N ILE A 52 -5.23 3.52 4.33
CA ILE A 52 -4.15 2.72 3.75
C ILE A 52 -2.83 3.49 3.73
N ILE A 53 -2.83 4.71 3.19
CA ILE A 53 -1.62 5.54 3.13
C ILE A 53 -1.07 5.76 4.55
N ASN A 54 -1.91 6.17 5.50
CA ASN A 54 -1.50 6.37 6.89
C ASN A 54 -0.93 5.10 7.54
N ALA A 55 -1.51 3.93 7.24
CA ALA A 55 -1.05 2.67 7.80
C ALA A 55 0.33 2.28 7.23
N ILE A 56 0.54 2.47 5.94
CA ILE A 56 1.84 2.26 5.26
C ILE A 56 2.90 3.20 5.84
N GLU A 57 2.57 4.48 6.04
CA GLU A 57 3.49 5.46 6.63
C GLU A 57 3.84 5.14 8.09
N LYS A 58 2.86 4.71 8.89
CA LYS A 58 3.10 4.25 10.27
C LYS A 58 4.00 3.01 10.34
N ALA A 59 4.04 2.21 9.28
CA ALA A 59 4.95 1.07 9.16
C ALA A 59 6.37 1.47 8.71
N GLY A 60 6.65 2.77 8.54
CA GLY A 60 7.97 3.31 8.21
C GLY A 60 8.23 3.45 6.70
N TYR A 61 7.20 3.38 5.87
CA TYR A 61 7.32 3.49 4.43
C TYR A 61 6.87 4.86 3.92
N VAL A 62 7.62 5.46 3.00
CA VAL A 62 7.25 6.74 2.41
C VAL A 62 6.31 6.48 1.25
N VAL A 63 5.13 7.10 1.24
CA VAL A 63 4.21 7.05 0.10
C VAL A 63 4.33 8.34 -0.70
N VAL A 64 4.65 8.21 -1.99
CA VAL A 64 4.64 9.33 -2.93
C VAL A 64 3.39 9.17 -3.79
N ASN A 65 2.51 10.17 -3.70
CA ASN A 65 1.35 10.27 -4.59
C ASN A 65 1.78 11.04 -5.84
N ASP A 66 1.63 10.43 -7.01
CA ASP A 66 1.43 11.16 -8.26
C ASP A 66 -0.07 11.47 -8.45
#